data_AF-A0A7S3CMJ9-F1
#
_entry.id   AF-A0A7S3CMJ9-F1
#
_cell.length_a   1.000
_cell.length_b   1.000
_cell.length_c   1.000
_cell.angle_alpha   90.00
_cell.angle_beta   90.00
_cell.angle_gamma   90.00
#
_symmetry.space_group_name_H-M   'P 1'
#
loop_
_entity.id
_entity.type
_entity.pdbx_description
1 polymer ?
#
loop_
_entity_poly.entity_id
_entity_poly.type
_entity_poly.pdbx_seq_one_letter_code
_entity_poly.pdbx_strand_id
1 'polypeptide(L)'
;VGSLLIIFQTTFLTYLNYENDVQRFLAFSFLAQAMGGLGAGANSTASMAILSSFDAEDREKYIGYVEMANGVGLLFGPLLGAMLYSIGGYMMPFATFAIFYLLCYPFIVITLLSNSRLDHDSQVEEEDMAQAELNREEPKEEIHLSLLLMKPRFVYGLLSQMMLMMSIQYLAPNLAIHLHDQGYNASQIGLAFGIPAILYAISCPFIYLLTQRMRKRGVIVIGFIQISVAMAMIGGSDSLFQFHKQPIFIFVGLCVIGLSAGMISIPVLPEMLQAVEDDNDIAQKYSMETIENLISGLF
;
A
#
# COMPACT_ATOMS: atom_id res chain seq x y z
N VAL A 1 14.77 5.52 7.86
CA VAL A 1 14.57 4.70 9.09
C VAL A 1 13.82 3.40 8.80
N GLY A 2 12.68 3.44 8.07
CA GLY A 2 11.88 2.23 7.81
C GLY A 2 12.66 1.05 7.22
N SER A 3 13.44 1.29 6.16
CA SER A 3 14.31 0.25 5.56
C SER A 3 15.32 -0.36 6.54
N LEU A 4 15.84 0.38 7.52
CA LEU A 4 16.74 -0.18 8.56
C LEU A 4 15.98 -1.15 9.48
N LEU A 5 14.74 -0.80 9.86
CA LEU A 5 13.91 -1.67 10.69
C LEU A 5 13.59 -3.00 9.98
N ILE A 6 13.37 -2.97 8.66
CA ILE A 6 13.18 -4.19 7.84
C ILE A 6 14.45 -5.05 7.79
N ILE A 7 15.64 -4.42 7.67
CA ILE A 7 16.92 -5.14 7.73
C ILE A 7 17.08 -5.81 9.10
N PHE A 8 16.77 -5.11 10.19
CA PHE A 8 16.81 -5.71 11.52
C PHE A 8 15.81 -6.85 11.68
N GLN A 9 14.56 -6.69 11.22
CA GLN A 9 13.56 -7.75 11.23
C GLN A 9 14.09 -9.01 10.54
N THR A 10 14.52 -8.90 9.29
CA THR A 10 14.99 -10.04 8.49
C THR A 10 16.24 -10.68 9.09
N THR A 11 17.13 -9.90 9.69
CA THR A 11 18.31 -10.41 10.41
C THR A 11 17.91 -11.19 11.67
N PHE A 12 16.96 -10.68 12.45
CA PHE A 12 16.41 -11.39 13.62
C PHE A 12 15.71 -12.69 13.22
N LEU A 13 14.89 -12.65 12.16
CA LEU A 13 14.23 -13.85 11.62
C LEU A 13 15.26 -14.89 11.14
N THR A 14 16.40 -14.46 10.61
CA THR A 14 17.52 -15.35 10.27
C THR A 14 18.12 -15.99 11.53
N TYR A 15 18.35 -15.20 12.59
CA TYR A 15 18.92 -15.66 13.85
C TYR A 15 18.06 -16.72 14.55
N LEU A 16 16.73 -16.64 14.41
CA LEU A 16 15.79 -17.61 14.98
C LEU A 16 16.08 -19.07 14.59
N ASN A 17 16.78 -19.31 13.47
CA ASN A 17 17.20 -20.65 13.07
C ASN A 17 18.06 -21.38 14.12
N TYR A 18 18.77 -20.63 14.97
CA TYR A 18 19.68 -21.17 15.97
C TYR A 18 19.08 -21.25 17.38
N GLU A 19 17.87 -20.70 17.58
CA GLU A 19 17.24 -20.65 18.89
C GLU A 19 16.43 -21.92 19.14
N ASN A 20 16.77 -22.63 20.22
CA ASN A 20 16.10 -23.89 20.60
C ASN A 20 15.07 -23.69 21.72
N ASP A 21 15.15 -22.57 22.44
CA ASP A 21 14.20 -22.24 23.51
C ASP A 21 12.93 -21.60 22.92
N VAL A 22 11.78 -22.23 23.16
CA VAL A 22 10.49 -21.80 22.61
C VAL A 22 10.10 -20.39 23.08
N GLN A 23 10.37 -20.04 24.34
CA GLN A 23 10.00 -18.71 24.86
C GLN A 23 10.84 -17.61 24.22
N ARG A 24 12.15 -17.85 24.06
CA ARG A 24 13.05 -16.92 23.36
C ARG A 24 12.71 -16.82 21.88
N PHE A 25 12.43 -17.95 21.23
CA PHE A 25 11.99 -17.98 19.83
C PHE A 25 10.75 -17.11 19.62
N LEU A 26 9.73 -17.28 20.47
CA LEU A 26 8.50 -16.48 20.38
C LEU A 26 8.77 -15.00 20.67
N ALA A 27 9.51 -14.67 21.72
CA ALA A 27 9.82 -13.28 22.08
C ALA A 27 10.54 -12.55 20.94
N PHE A 28 11.57 -13.17 20.36
CA PHE A 28 12.30 -12.60 19.22
C PHE A 28 11.46 -12.55 17.95
N SER A 29 10.57 -13.53 17.71
CA SER A 29 9.62 -13.49 16.60
C SER A 29 8.68 -12.29 16.71
N PHE A 30 8.10 -12.06 17.88
CA PHE A 30 7.23 -10.89 18.10
C PHE A 30 7.99 -9.58 17.94
N LEU A 31 9.20 -9.49 18.48
CA LEU A 31 10.03 -8.30 18.32
C LEU A 31 10.37 -8.03 16.85
N ALA A 32 10.76 -9.06 16.10
CA ALA A 32 11.04 -8.96 14.68
C ALA A 32 9.81 -8.47 13.91
N GLN A 33 8.62 -9.01 14.19
CA GLN A 33 7.39 -8.58 13.51
C GLN A 33 6.94 -7.18 13.90
N ALA A 34 7.18 -6.74 15.14
CA ALA A 34 6.92 -5.35 15.54
C ALA A 34 7.83 -4.37 14.77
N MET A 35 9.13 -4.69 14.68
CA MET A 35 10.07 -3.89 13.89
C MET A 35 9.72 -3.89 12.41
N GLY A 36 9.33 -5.04 11.87
CA GLY A 36 8.89 -5.18 10.49
C GLY A 36 7.67 -4.36 10.17
N GLY A 37 6.65 -4.41 11.03
CA GLY A 37 5.42 -3.62 10.88
C GLY A 37 5.71 -2.11 10.92
N LEU A 38 6.51 -1.65 11.89
CA LEU A 38 6.94 -0.25 11.97
C LEU A 38 7.77 0.17 10.76
N GLY A 39 8.67 -0.70 10.29
CA GLY A 39 9.50 -0.46 9.12
C GLY A 39 8.69 -0.34 7.83
N ALA A 40 7.75 -1.26 7.63
CA ALA A 40 6.83 -1.26 6.51
C ALA A 40 5.92 -0.01 6.51
N GLY A 41 5.34 0.34 7.66
CA GLY A 41 4.51 1.54 7.80
C GLY A 41 5.29 2.83 7.55
N ALA A 42 6.50 2.95 8.09
CA ALA A 42 7.35 4.11 7.81
C ALA A 42 7.72 4.22 6.32
N ASN A 43 7.97 3.10 5.64
CA ASN A 43 8.27 3.10 4.22
C ASN A 43 7.04 3.41 3.35
N SER A 44 5.86 2.88 3.68
CA SER A 44 4.62 3.16 2.93
C SER A 44 4.23 4.62 3.06
N THR A 45 4.24 5.16 4.28
CA THR A 45 3.95 6.58 4.53
C THR A 45 4.94 7.50 3.80
N ALA A 46 6.25 7.22 3.88
CA ALA A 46 7.24 8.04 3.17
C ALA A 46 7.08 7.96 1.64
N SER A 47 6.74 6.78 1.11
CA SER A 47 6.51 6.61 -0.32
C SER A 47 5.29 7.40 -0.78
N MET A 48 4.20 7.38 -0.01
CA MET A 48 2.99 8.14 -0.34
C MET A 48 3.19 9.64 -0.17
N ALA A 49 4.00 10.08 0.80
CA ALA A 49 4.36 11.49 0.96
C ALA A 49 5.16 12.03 -0.25
N ILE A 50 6.11 11.23 -0.76
CA ILE A 50 6.82 11.56 -2.00
C ILE A 50 5.86 11.56 -3.18
N LEU A 51 4.90 10.62 -3.23
CA LEU A 51 3.92 10.59 -4.32
C LEU A 51 2.95 11.78 -4.26
N SER A 52 2.57 12.25 -3.07
CA SER A 52 1.67 13.38 -2.92
C SER A 52 2.28 14.70 -3.39
N SER A 53 3.60 14.86 -3.37
CA SER A 53 4.24 16.10 -3.85
C SER A 53 4.27 16.25 -5.37
N PHE A 54 3.93 15.20 -6.13
CA PHE A 54 3.78 15.30 -7.58
C PHE A 54 2.49 16.03 -7.96
N ASP A 55 2.54 16.70 -9.12
CA ASP A 55 1.39 17.35 -9.75
C ASP A 55 0.19 16.39 -9.90
N ALA A 56 -1.01 16.92 -9.74
CA ALA A 56 -2.24 16.14 -9.72
C ALA A 56 -2.47 15.24 -10.96
N GLU A 57 -1.93 15.63 -12.13
CA GLU A 57 -2.03 14.85 -13.37
C GLU A 57 -1.11 13.62 -13.36
N ASP A 58 0.11 13.77 -12.83
CA ASP A 58 1.13 12.71 -12.81
C ASP A 58 1.08 11.85 -11.54
N ARG A 59 0.57 12.40 -10.42
CA ARG A 59 0.42 11.74 -9.12
C ARG A 59 -0.25 10.37 -9.24
N GLU A 60 -1.39 10.30 -9.93
CA GLU A 60 -2.14 9.04 -10.11
C GLU A 60 -1.36 7.99 -10.91
N LYS A 61 -0.61 8.43 -11.93
CA LYS A 61 0.20 7.56 -12.76
C LYS A 61 1.35 6.94 -11.96
N TYR A 62 2.04 7.75 -11.15
CA TYR A 62 3.13 7.27 -10.29
C TYR A 62 2.64 6.37 -9.16
N ILE A 63 1.49 6.69 -8.53
CA ILE A 63 0.83 5.78 -7.59
C ILE A 63 0.54 4.44 -8.27
N GLY A 64 0.05 4.46 -9.51
CA GLY A 64 -0.18 3.24 -10.31
C GLY A 64 1.08 2.39 -10.52
N TYR A 65 2.25 3.01 -10.75
CA TYR A 65 3.52 2.28 -10.87
C TYR A 65 4.01 1.71 -9.54
N VAL A 66 3.87 2.45 -8.44
CA VAL A 66 4.21 1.96 -7.10
C VAL A 66 3.33 0.77 -6.72
N GLU A 67 2.02 0.85 -6.99
CA GLU A 67 1.08 -0.24 -6.72
C GLU A 67 1.30 -1.44 -7.64
N MET A 68 1.74 -1.23 -8.88
CA MET A 68 2.21 -2.32 -9.74
C MET A 68 3.40 -3.05 -9.10
N ALA A 69 4.40 -2.31 -8.62
CA ALA A 69 5.55 -2.91 -7.95
C ALA A 69 5.14 -3.68 -6.68
N ASN A 70 4.17 -3.16 -5.92
CA ASN A 70 3.57 -3.84 -4.78
C ASN A 70 2.90 -5.17 -5.20
N GLY A 71 2.08 -5.16 -6.26
CA GLY A 71 1.45 -6.36 -6.79
C GLY A 71 2.45 -7.42 -7.29
N VAL A 72 3.51 -7.00 -7.96
CA VAL A 72 4.63 -7.86 -8.36
C VAL A 72 5.31 -8.46 -7.12
N GLY A 73 5.59 -7.65 -6.10
CA GLY A 73 6.17 -8.10 -4.84
C GLY A 73 5.29 -9.13 -4.12
N LEU A 74 3.98 -8.91 -4.07
CA LEU A 74 3.01 -9.84 -3.48
C LEU A 74 2.99 -11.19 -4.19
N LEU A 75 3.17 -11.21 -5.51
CA LEU A 75 3.25 -12.43 -6.31
C LEU A 75 4.58 -13.17 -6.13
N PHE A 76 5.69 -12.47 -6.34
CA PHE A 76 7.01 -13.10 -6.36
C PHE A 76 7.56 -13.37 -4.96
N GLY A 77 7.11 -12.65 -3.94
CA GLY A 77 7.56 -12.82 -2.55
C GLY A 77 7.42 -14.25 -2.04
N PRO A 78 6.21 -14.85 -2.05
CA PRO A 78 6.00 -16.24 -1.64
C PRO A 78 6.76 -17.25 -2.52
N LEU A 79 6.82 -17.02 -3.84
CA LEU A 79 7.51 -17.92 -4.78
C LEU A 79 9.03 -17.95 -4.52
N LEU A 80 9.65 -16.78 -4.41
CA LEU A 80 11.07 -16.65 -4.10
C LEU A 80 11.38 -17.16 -2.70
N GLY A 81 10.52 -16.88 -1.71
CA GLY A 81 10.65 -17.41 -0.36
C GLY A 81 10.60 -18.94 -0.31
N ALA A 82 9.63 -19.57 -0.99
CA ALA A 82 9.52 -21.02 -1.07
C ALA A 82 10.73 -21.65 -1.80
N MET A 83 11.19 -21.03 -2.89
CA MET A 83 12.37 -21.48 -3.62
C MET A 83 13.62 -21.44 -2.73
N LEU A 84 13.87 -20.32 -2.05
CA LEU A 84 15.01 -20.17 -1.14
C LEU A 84 14.95 -21.16 0.03
N TYR A 85 13.75 -21.38 0.58
CA TYR A 85 13.52 -22.38 1.63
C TYR A 85 13.85 -23.79 1.15
N SER A 86 13.50 -24.15 -0.09
CA SER A 86 13.80 -25.48 -0.64
C SER A 86 15.31 -25.75 -0.80
N ILE A 87 16.11 -24.70 -0.99
CA ILE A 87 17.55 -24.80 -1.24
C ILE A 87 18.35 -24.89 0.06
N GLY A 88 17.96 -24.15 1.11
CA GLY A 88 18.74 -24.13 2.36
C GLY A 88 17.93 -23.87 3.62
N GLY A 89 16.65 -24.25 3.63
CA GLY A 89 15.80 -24.29 4.80
C GLY A 89 15.38 -22.91 5.31
N TYR A 90 14.95 -22.87 6.58
CA TYR A 90 14.34 -21.70 7.22
C TYR A 90 15.19 -20.43 7.14
N MET A 91 16.51 -20.55 7.26
CA MET A 91 17.43 -19.41 7.26
C MET A 91 17.49 -18.68 5.90
N MET A 92 17.43 -19.41 4.78
CA MET A 92 17.78 -18.88 3.46
C MET A 92 16.90 -17.71 2.98
N PRO A 93 15.56 -17.77 3.06
CA PRO A 93 14.70 -16.65 2.67
C PRO A 93 15.08 -15.36 3.39
N PHE A 94 15.21 -15.42 4.72
CA PHE A 94 15.46 -14.24 5.54
C PHE A 94 16.87 -13.68 5.34
N ALA A 95 17.89 -14.54 5.27
CA ALA A 95 19.26 -14.11 5.06
C ALA A 95 19.45 -13.44 3.69
N THR A 96 18.85 -14.00 2.63
CA THR A 96 18.93 -13.42 1.28
C THR A 96 18.30 -12.03 1.24
N PHE A 97 17.09 -11.86 1.80
CA PHE A 97 16.44 -10.55 1.82
C PHE A 97 17.17 -9.55 2.74
N ALA A 98 17.72 -9.98 3.88
CA ALA A 98 18.53 -9.12 4.75
C ALA A 98 19.74 -8.55 4.01
N ILE A 99 20.49 -9.41 3.31
CA ILE A 99 21.65 -8.99 2.51
C ILE A 99 21.22 -8.08 1.36
N PHE A 100 20.15 -8.44 0.65
CA PHE A 100 19.64 -7.64 -0.46
C PHE A 100 19.25 -6.22 -0.01
N TYR A 101 18.47 -6.09 1.08
CA TYR A 101 18.11 -4.78 1.64
C TYR A 101 19.33 -4.00 2.12
N LEU A 102 20.32 -4.68 2.73
CA LEU A 102 21.56 -4.04 3.17
C LEU A 102 22.37 -3.50 1.99
N LEU A 103 22.42 -4.21 0.86
CA LEU A 103 23.08 -3.75 -0.36
C LEU A 103 22.32 -2.60 -1.05
N CYS A 104 20.99 -2.63 -1.02
CA CYS A 104 20.15 -1.54 -1.56
C CYS A 104 20.14 -0.28 -0.67
N TYR A 105 20.43 -0.41 0.63
CA TYR A 105 20.29 0.69 1.58
C TYR A 105 21.13 1.93 1.23
N PRO A 106 22.44 1.83 0.88
CA PRO A 106 23.22 2.99 0.46
C PRO A 106 22.64 3.68 -0.78
N PHE A 107 22.14 2.89 -1.75
CA PHE A 107 21.53 3.43 -2.97
C PHE A 107 20.27 4.24 -2.64
N ILE A 108 19.38 3.68 -1.80
CA ILE A 108 18.17 4.37 -1.33
C ILE A 108 18.53 5.69 -0.63
N VAL A 109 19.52 5.67 0.26
CA VAL A 109 19.95 6.88 0.99
C VAL A 109 20.53 7.94 0.06
N ILE A 110 21.38 7.55 -0.88
CA ILE A 110 21.99 8.50 -1.84
C ILE A 110 20.92 9.13 -2.72
N THR A 111 19.99 8.35 -3.27
CA THR A 111 18.93 8.87 -4.14
C THR A 111 18.01 9.82 -3.38
N LEU A 112 17.60 9.47 -2.16
CA LEU A 112 16.75 10.34 -1.35
C LEU A 112 17.47 11.65 -0.97
N LEU A 113 18.72 11.57 -0.50
CA LEU A 113 19.48 12.76 -0.13
C LEU A 113 19.82 13.65 -1.32
N SER A 114 20.04 13.07 -2.51
CA SER A 114 20.29 13.84 -3.73
C SER A 114 19.06 14.63 -4.13
N ASN A 115 17.87 14.03 -4.06
CA ASN A 115 16.63 14.71 -4.40
C ASN A 115 16.29 15.79 -3.36
N SER A 116 16.42 15.50 -2.06
CA SER A 116 16.19 16.51 -1.02
C SER A 116 17.12 17.72 -1.11
N ARG A 117 18.35 17.56 -1.62
CA ARG A 117 19.29 18.69 -1.83
C ARG A 117 18.93 19.53 -3.04
N LEU A 118 18.39 18.93 -4.09
CA LEU A 118 17.92 19.65 -5.28
C LEU A 118 16.67 20.47 -4.95
N ASP A 119 15.75 19.90 -4.16
CA ASP A 119 14.60 20.64 -3.65
C ASP A 119 15.05 21.74 -2.68
N HIS A 120 16.02 21.49 -1.80
CA HIS A 120 16.50 22.51 -0.86
C HIS A 120 17.27 23.65 -1.54
N ASP A 121 18.11 23.41 -2.56
CA ASP A 121 18.76 24.50 -3.32
C ASP A 121 17.74 25.32 -4.11
N SER A 122 16.70 24.68 -4.66
CA SER A 122 15.60 25.36 -5.38
C SER A 122 14.69 26.14 -4.43
N GLN A 123 14.40 25.56 -3.26
CA GLN A 123 13.64 26.19 -2.18
C GLN A 123 14.41 27.30 -1.51
N VAL A 124 15.75 27.28 -1.41
CA VAL A 124 16.54 28.41 -0.87
C VAL A 124 16.48 29.61 -1.83
N GLU A 125 16.50 29.38 -3.15
CA GLU A 125 16.29 30.45 -4.14
C GLU A 125 14.84 30.98 -4.13
N GLU A 126 13.84 30.12 -3.95
CA GLU A 126 12.44 30.53 -3.77
C GLU A 126 12.16 31.15 -2.38
N GLU A 127 12.80 30.69 -1.32
CA GLU A 127 12.71 31.21 0.05
C GLU A 127 13.37 32.58 0.13
N ASP A 128 14.50 32.84 -0.53
CA ASP A 128 15.09 34.19 -0.59
C ASP A 128 14.16 35.19 -1.32
N MET A 129 13.43 34.72 -2.34
CA MET A 129 12.40 35.48 -3.05
C MET A 129 11.10 35.64 -2.21
N ALA A 130 10.69 34.58 -1.51
CA ALA A 130 9.48 34.53 -0.70
C ALA A 130 9.67 35.23 0.65
N GLN A 131 10.87 35.27 1.24
CA GLN A 131 11.18 36.02 2.46
C GLN A 131 11.05 37.54 2.22
N ALA A 132 11.25 37.98 0.98
CA ALA A 132 10.96 39.35 0.56
C ALA A 132 9.44 39.64 0.51
N GLU A 133 8.61 38.63 0.27
CA GLU A 133 7.13 38.69 0.33
C GLU A 133 6.57 38.41 1.74
N LEU A 134 7.21 37.53 2.53
CA LEU A 134 6.83 37.06 3.87
C LEU A 134 6.91 38.16 4.93
N ASN A 135 7.70 39.20 4.70
CA ASN A 135 7.64 40.43 5.50
C ASN A 135 6.26 41.14 5.41
N ARG A 136 5.30 40.61 4.63
CA ARG A 136 3.91 41.09 4.53
C ARG A 136 2.82 40.09 4.95
N GLU A 137 3.09 38.80 5.19
CA GLU A 137 2.03 37.80 5.52
C GLU A 137 2.28 37.03 6.82
N GLU A 138 1.20 36.75 7.55
CA GLU A 138 1.16 36.11 8.87
C GLU A 138 1.57 34.62 8.84
N PRO A 139 2.10 34.07 9.95
CA PRO A 139 2.53 32.67 10.02
C PRO A 139 1.34 31.69 9.85
N LYS A 140 1.48 30.72 8.93
CA LYS A 140 0.50 29.66 8.68
C LYS A 140 0.42 28.68 9.88
N GLU A 141 -0.80 28.30 10.27
CA GLU A 141 -1.05 27.43 11.44
C GLU A 141 -0.72 25.95 11.16
N GLU A 142 -0.59 25.13 12.22
CA GLU A 142 -0.48 23.67 12.09
C GLU A 142 -1.87 23.03 11.85
N ILE A 143 -1.96 22.06 10.94
CA ILE A 143 -3.22 21.34 10.68
C ILE A 143 -3.45 20.25 11.71
N HIS A 144 -4.67 20.21 12.23
CA HIS A 144 -5.17 19.12 13.04
C HIS A 144 -6.03 18.14 12.24
N LEU A 145 -5.87 16.84 12.52
CA LEU A 145 -6.64 15.74 11.91
C LEU A 145 -8.17 15.95 12.02
N SER A 146 -8.63 16.57 13.10
CA SER A 146 -10.05 16.87 13.31
C SER A 146 -10.64 17.71 12.17
N LEU A 147 -9.89 18.69 11.64
CA LEU A 147 -10.32 19.52 10.53
C LEU A 147 -10.53 18.70 9.26
N LEU A 148 -9.62 17.76 8.98
CA LEU A 148 -9.70 16.87 7.82
C LEU A 148 -10.91 15.93 7.94
N LEU A 149 -11.15 15.37 9.13
CA LEU A 149 -12.30 14.50 9.41
C LEU A 149 -13.65 15.23 9.32
N MET A 150 -13.68 16.56 9.36
CA MET A 150 -14.91 17.32 9.10
C MET A 150 -15.24 17.42 7.60
N LYS A 151 -14.31 17.09 6.69
CA LYS A 151 -14.54 17.14 5.24
C LYS A 151 -15.14 15.81 4.76
N PRO A 152 -16.39 15.79 4.23
CA PRO A 152 -17.04 14.55 3.80
C PRO A 152 -16.29 13.82 2.69
N ARG A 153 -15.66 14.57 1.77
CA ARG A 153 -14.85 14.02 0.67
C ARG A 153 -13.61 13.29 1.19
N PHE A 154 -12.95 13.87 2.19
CA PHE A 154 -11.78 13.27 2.83
C PHE A 154 -12.16 11.98 3.55
N VAL A 155 -13.23 12.03 4.37
CA VAL A 155 -13.76 10.87 5.09
C VAL A 155 -14.19 9.75 4.13
N TYR A 156 -14.79 10.11 2.99
CA TYR A 156 -15.13 9.14 1.94
C TYR A 156 -13.90 8.38 1.44
N GLY A 157 -12.79 9.08 1.14
CA GLY A 157 -11.54 8.45 0.72
C GLY A 157 -10.96 7.54 1.81
N LEU A 158 -10.86 8.05 3.04
CA LEU A 158 -10.33 7.31 4.19
C LEU A 158 -11.13 6.01 4.45
N LEU A 159 -12.46 6.11 4.52
CA LEU A 159 -13.32 4.94 4.71
C LEU A 159 -13.22 3.97 3.53
N SER A 160 -13.07 4.48 2.30
CA SER A 160 -12.90 3.65 1.12
C SER A 160 -11.63 2.80 1.22
N GLN A 161 -10.49 3.40 1.60
CA GLN A 161 -9.24 2.66 1.77
C GLN A 161 -9.34 1.62 2.89
N MET A 162 -9.94 1.99 4.03
CA MET A 162 -10.14 1.06 5.15
C MET A 162 -11.00 -0.13 4.75
N MET A 163 -12.10 0.11 4.03
CA MET A 163 -13.00 -0.96 3.56
C MET A 163 -12.32 -1.88 2.54
N LEU A 164 -11.51 -1.34 1.62
CA LEU A 164 -10.70 -2.14 0.70
C LEU A 164 -9.76 -3.06 1.48
N MET A 165 -8.97 -2.50 2.41
CA MET A 165 -7.99 -3.27 3.18
C MET A 165 -8.66 -4.34 4.05
N MET A 166 -9.79 -4.03 4.71
CA MET A 166 -10.57 -5.02 5.43
C MET A 166 -11.05 -6.16 4.52
N SER A 167 -11.49 -5.85 3.30
CA SER A 167 -11.98 -6.84 2.35
C SER A 167 -10.88 -7.80 1.90
N ILE A 168 -9.71 -7.28 1.53
CA ILE A 168 -8.57 -8.10 1.10
C ILE A 168 -8.01 -8.94 2.26
N GLN A 169 -7.85 -8.35 3.45
CA GLN A 169 -7.29 -9.05 4.61
C GLN A 169 -8.26 -10.07 5.20
N TYR A 170 -9.56 -9.84 5.10
CA TYR A 170 -10.58 -10.84 5.43
C TYR A 170 -10.48 -12.06 4.51
N LEU A 171 -10.24 -11.84 3.21
CA LEU A 171 -10.19 -12.93 2.24
C LEU A 171 -9.01 -13.88 2.47
N ALA A 172 -7.85 -13.36 2.88
CA ALA A 172 -6.61 -14.13 2.93
C ALA A 172 -6.68 -15.46 3.73
N PRO A 173 -7.05 -15.47 5.04
CA PRO A 173 -7.16 -16.73 5.77
C PRO A 173 -8.38 -17.56 5.35
N ASN A 174 -9.50 -16.91 5.04
CA ASN A 174 -10.76 -17.60 4.75
C ASN A 174 -10.71 -18.33 3.40
N LEU A 175 -10.10 -17.75 2.38
CA LEU A 175 -9.97 -18.35 1.05
C LEU A 175 -9.13 -19.63 1.10
N ALA A 176 -8.02 -19.62 1.85
CA ALA A 176 -7.14 -20.78 1.99
C ALA A 176 -7.88 -21.97 2.62
N ILE A 177 -8.61 -21.71 3.72
CA ILE A 177 -9.42 -22.71 4.41
C ILE A 177 -10.53 -23.22 3.48
N HIS A 178 -11.27 -22.31 2.84
CA HIS A 178 -12.35 -22.67 1.94
C HIS A 178 -11.89 -23.58 0.79
N LEU A 179 -10.76 -23.26 0.14
CA LEU A 179 -10.22 -24.08 -0.93
C LEU A 179 -9.68 -25.42 -0.40
N HIS A 180 -9.04 -25.45 0.76
CA HIS A 180 -8.60 -26.70 1.38
C HIS A 180 -9.79 -27.64 1.65
N ASP A 181 -10.89 -27.12 2.20
CA ASP A 181 -12.10 -27.89 2.50
C ASP A 181 -12.79 -28.42 1.23
N GLN A 182 -12.60 -27.75 0.09
CA GLN A 182 -13.06 -28.22 -1.22
C GLN A 182 -12.10 -29.24 -1.88
N GLY A 183 -11.02 -29.64 -1.19
CA GLY A 183 -10.08 -30.67 -1.65
C GLY A 183 -8.93 -30.16 -2.54
N TYR A 184 -8.69 -28.85 -2.58
CA TYR A 184 -7.56 -28.29 -3.32
C TYR A 184 -6.23 -28.55 -2.61
N ASN A 185 -5.19 -28.83 -3.38
CA ASN A 185 -3.84 -29.00 -2.84
C ASN A 185 -3.14 -27.64 -2.62
N ALA A 186 -2.03 -27.66 -1.88
CA ALA A 186 -1.27 -26.45 -1.54
C ALA A 186 -0.82 -25.64 -2.76
N SER A 187 -0.45 -26.29 -3.87
CA SER A 187 -0.03 -25.59 -5.10
C SER A 187 -1.19 -24.84 -5.75
N GLN A 188 -2.39 -25.44 -5.78
CA GLN A 188 -3.58 -24.79 -6.33
C GLN A 188 -4.05 -23.62 -5.47
N ILE A 189 -3.97 -23.75 -4.14
CA ILE A 189 -4.26 -22.65 -3.20
C ILE A 189 -3.27 -21.50 -3.42
N GLY A 190 -1.98 -21.80 -3.57
CA GLY A 190 -0.97 -20.80 -3.91
C GLY A 190 -1.26 -20.06 -5.22
N LEU A 191 -1.69 -20.78 -6.27
CA LEU A 191 -2.09 -20.17 -7.55
C LEU A 191 -3.32 -19.26 -7.39
N ALA A 192 -4.30 -19.66 -6.57
CA ALA A 192 -5.47 -18.82 -6.28
C ALA A 192 -5.08 -17.47 -5.63
N PHE A 193 -4.07 -17.44 -4.76
CA PHE A 193 -3.54 -16.17 -4.22
C PHE A 193 -2.73 -15.36 -5.23
N GLY A 194 -2.11 -16.01 -6.21
CA GLY A 194 -1.35 -15.34 -7.27
C GLY A 194 -2.22 -14.59 -8.27
N ILE A 195 -3.43 -15.08 -8.57
CA ILE A 195 -4.33 -14.50 -9.58
C ILE A 195 -4.68 -13.03 -9.28
N PRO A 196 -5.19 -12.67 -8.08
CA PRO A 196 -5.47 -11.28 -7.74
C PRO A 196 -4.23 -10.40 -7.81
N ALA A 197 -3.07 -10.89 -7.35
CA ALA A 197 -1.82 -10.14 -7.33
C ALA A 197 -1.33 -9.76 -8.75
N ILE A 198 -1.39 -10.72 -9.68
CA ILE A 198 -1.03 -10.50 -11.10
C ILE A 198 -1.95 -9.47 -11.73
N LEU A 199 -3.27 -9.64 -11.56
CA LEU A 199 -4.25 -8.76 -12.19
C LEU A 199 -4.25 -7.36 -11.58
N TYR A 200 -3.98 -7.25 -10.27
CA TYR A 200 -3.71 -5.99 -9.61
C TYR A 200 -2.50 -5.30 -10.23
N ALA A 201 -1.36 -5.98 -10.31
CA ALA A 201 -0.14 -5.43 -10.90
C ALA A 201 -0.33 -4.97 -12.35
N ILE A 202 -1.08 -5.72 -13.16
CA ILE A 202 -1.36 -5.38 -14.56
C ILE A 202 -2.32 -4.20 -14.65
N SER A 203 -3.36 -4.13 -13.80
CA SER A 203 -4.40 -3.11 -13.91
C SER A 203 -3.97 -1.73 -13.40
N CYS A 204 -3.17 -1.66 -12.33
CA CYS A 204 -2.81 -0.43 -11.65
C CYS A 204 -2.27 0.69 -12.58
N PRO A 205 -1.31 0.43 -13.49
CA PRO A 205 -0.77 1.45 -14.39
C PRO A 205 -1.80 2.05 -15.35
N PHE A 206 -2.99 1.46 -15.51
CA PHE A 206 -4.01 1.92 -16.46
C PHE A 206 -5.17 2.64 -15.77
N ILE A 207 -5.28 2.61 -14.45
CA ILE A 207 -6.43 3.22 -13.74
C ILE A 207 -6.45 4.74 -13.90
N TYR A 208 -5.29 5.40 -14.00
CA TYR A 208 -5.22 6.84 -14.23
C TYR A 208 -5.90 7.26 -15.56
N LEU A 209 -5.91 6.38 -16.57
CA LEU A 209 -6.61 6.65 -17.84
C LEU A 209 -8.13 6.70 -17.65
N LEU A 210 -8.64 5.97 -16.65
CA LEU A 210 -10.06 5.94 -16.34
C LEU A 210 -10.47 7.17 -15.51
N THR A 211 -9.65 7.58 -14.56
CA THR A 211 -9.87 8.78 -13.72
C THR A 211 -9.72 10.09 -14.52
N GLN A 212 -9.01 10.08 -15.65
CA GLN A 212 -9.03 11.20 -16.61
C GLN A 212 -10.38 11.34 -17.34
N ARG A 213 -11.14 10.26 -17.50
CA ARG A 213 -12.43 10.26 -18.23
C ARG A 213 -13.65 10.33 -17.32
N MET A 214 -13.49 9.97 -16.06
CA MET A 214 -14.57 9.89 -15.07
C MET A 214 -14.10 10.43 -13.74
N ARG A 215 -15.01 10.99 -12.94
CA ARG A 215 -14.67 11.46 -11.59
C ARG A 215 -14.10 10.31 -10.76
N LYS A 216 -13.01 10.58 -10.02
CA LYS A 216 -12.31 9.64 -9.14
C LYS A 216 -13.26 8.84 -8.23
N ARG A 217 -14.21 9.51 -7.57
CA ARG A 217 -15.25 8.85 -6.76
C ARG A 217 -16.08 7.82 -7.53
N GLY A 218 -16.41 8.10 -8.79
CA GLY A 218 -17.14 7.16 -9.64
C GLY A 218 -16.34 5.89 -9.89
N VAL A 219 -15.02 6.02 -10.10
CA VAL A 219 -14.11 4.88 -10.26
C VAL A 219 -14.06 4.04 -8.98
N ILE A 220 -13.96 4.68 -7.81
CA ILE A 220 -14.00 4.02 -6.49
C ILE A 220 -15.31 3.24 -6.30
N VAL A 221 -16.46 3.83 -6.62
CA VAL A 221 -17.77 3.16 -6.51
C VAL A 221 -17.85 1.94 -7.44
N ILE A 222 -17.36 2.05 -8.67
CA ILE A 222 -17.30 0.91 -9.60
C ILE A 222 -16.44 -0.21 -9.01
N GLY A 223 -15.28 0.13 -8.44
CA GLY A 223 -14.41 -0.83 -7.75
C GLY A 223 -15.13 -1.54 -6.61
N PHE A 224 -15.88 -0.82 -5.76
CA PHE A 224 -16.64 -1.44 -4.67
C PHE A 224 -17.76 -2.36 -5.14
N ILE A 225 -18.46 -1.99 -6.21
CA ILE A 225 -19.48 -2.85 -6.81
C ILE A 225 -18.82 -4.15 -7.31
N GLN A 226 -17.67 -4.05 -7.97
CA GLN A 226 -16.93 -5.21 -8.46
C GLN A 226 -16.41 -6.09 -7.32
N ILE A 227 -15.82 -5.52 -6.25
CA ILE A 227 -15.42 -6.28 -5.06
C ILE A 227 -16.62 -6.98 -4.43
N SER A 228 -17.75 -6.30 -4.31
CA SER A 228 -18.96 -6.88 -3.71
C SER A 228 -19.47 -8.09 -4.50
N VAL A 229 -19.53 -7.97 -5.84
CA VAL A 229 -19.89 -9.08 -6.73
C VAL A 229 -18.87 -10.22 -6.60
N ALA A 230 -17.57 -9.91 -6.58
CA ALA A 230 -16.54 -10.91 -6.48
C ALA A 230 -16.57 -11.69 -5.15
N MET A 231 -16.76 -10.98 -4.03
CA MET A 231 -16.91 -11.61 -2.71
C MET A 231 -18.15 -12.51 -2.66
N ALA A 232 -19.26 -12.09 -3.28
CA ALA A 232 -20.46 -12.93 -3.41
C ALA A 232 -20.22 -14.18 -4.28
N MET A 233 -19.38 -14.09 -5.32
CA MET A 233 -19.01 -15.23 -6.16
C MET A 233 -18.10 -16.23 -5.42
N ILE A 234 -17.16 -15.73 -4.62
CA ILE A 234 -16.23 -16.56 -3.85
C ILE A 234 -16.93 -17.25 -2.69
N GLY A 235 -17.63 -16.48 -1.83
CA GLY A 235 -18.27 -17.02 -0.63
C GLY A 235 -19.61 -17.70 -0.91
N GLY A 236 -20.43 -17.12 -1.77
CA GLY A 236 -21.80 -17.58 -2.04
C GLY A 236 -22.67 -17.69 -0.78
N SER A 237 -23.85 -18.30 -0.93
CA SER A 237 -24.69 -18.73 0.19
C SER A 237 -25.51 -19.94 -0.26
N ASP A 238 -25.59 -20.96 0.57
CA ASP A 238 -26.43 -22.14 0.28
C ASP A 238 -27.90 -21.80 0.02
N SER A 239 -28.37 -20.67 0.53
CA SER A 239 -29.76 -20.19 0.41
C SER A 239 -30.06 -19.37 -0.85
N LEU A 240 -29.07 -18.64 -1.38
CA LEU A 240 -29.26 -17.69 -2.49
C LEU A 240 -28.50 -18.12 -3.75
N PHE A 241 -27.21 -18.44 -3.60
CA PHE A 241 -26.33 -18.76 -4.73
C PHE A 241 -25.26 -19.78 -4.33
N GLN A 242 -25.34 -20.99 -4.88
CA GLN A 242 -24.37 -22.06 -4.65
C GLN A 242 -23.08 -21.90 -5.49
N PHE A 243 -22.67 -20.66 -5.77
CA PHE A 243 -21.51 -20.35 -6.62
C PHE A 243 -20.22 -20.95 -6.08
N HIS A 244 -20.04 -20.98 -4.77
CA HIS A 244 -18.88 -21.58 -4.10
C HIS A 244 -18.68 -23.07 -4.41
N LYS A 245 -19.72 -23.80 -4.86
CA LYS A 245 -19.61 -25.22 -5.23
C LYS A 245 -18.99 -25.43 -6.60
N GLN A 246 -18.92 -24.40 -7.44
CA GLN A 246 -18.26 -24.49 -8.73
C GLN A 246 -16.94 -23.70 -8.70
N PRO A 247 -15.80 -24.37 -8.95
CA PRO A 247 -14.47 -23.76 -9.02
C PRO A 247 -14.42 -22.46 -9.85
N ILE A 248 -15.15 -22.44 -10.96
CA ILE A 248 -15.13 -21.34 -11.92
C ILE A 248 -15.52 -19.99 -11.28
N PHE A 249 -16.51 -19.97 -10.39
CA PHE A 249 -16.96 -18.72 -9.76
C PHE A 249 -15.94 -18.16 -8.77
N ILE A 250 -15.23 -19.04 -8.06
CA ILE A 250 -14.15 -18.63 -7.16
C ILE A 250 -13.03 -17.97 -7.97
N PHE A 251 -12.57 -18.61 -9.05
CA PHE A 251 -11.50 -18.07 -9.88
C PHE A 251 -11.90 -16.79 -10.61
N VAL A 252 -13.13 -16.70 -11.14
CA VAL A 252 -13.61 -15.46 -11.76
C VAL A 252 -13.73 -14.35 -10.70
N GLY A 253 -14.22 -14.66 -9.50
CA GLY A 253 -14.25 -13.71 -8.39
C GLY A 253 -12.85 -13.19 -8.05
N LEU A 254 -11.86 -14.07 -7.93
CA LEU A 254 -10.46 -13.67 -7.69
C LEU A 254 -9.91 -12.77 -8.80
N CYS A 255 -10.26 -13.04 -10.06
CA CYS A 255 -9.90 -12.16 -11.17
C CYS A 255 -10.51 -10.76 -11.01
N VAL A 256 -11.79 -10.69 -10.66
CA VAL A 256 -12.51 -9.42 -10.46
C VAL A 256 -11.93 -8.65 -9.27
N ILE A 257 -11.53 -9.32 -8.18
CA ILE A 257 -10.85 -8.66 -7.03
C ILE A 257 -9.56 -7.98 -7.47
N GLY A 258 -8.69 -8.68 -8.20
CA GLY A 258 -7.42 -8.10 -8.67
C GLY A 258 -7.62 -6.86 -9.54
N LEU A 259 -8.58 -6.91 -10.48
CA LEU A 259 -8.88 -5.77 -11.37
C LEU A 259 -9.55 -4.59 -10.65
N SER A 260 -10.34 -4.85 -9.60
CA SER A 260 -11.12 -3.84 -8.90
C SER A 260 -10.36 -3.13 -7.78
N ALA A 261 -9.41 -3.80 -7.13
CA ALA A 261 -8.63 -3.22 -6.04
C ALA A 261 -7.88 -1.94 -6.48
N GLY A 262 -7.31 -1.93 -7.69
CA GLY A 262 -6.63 -0.75 -8.24
C GLY A 262 -7.59 0.43 -8.49
N MET A 263 -8.86 0.15 -8.84
CA MET A 263 -9.90 1.17 -9.03
C MET A 263 -10.27 1.91 -7.74
N ILE A 264 -9.91 1.35 -6.58
CA ILE A 264 -10.09 1.99 -5.28
C ILE A 264 -8.76 2.58 -4.80
N SER A 265 -7.68 1.79 -4.71
CA SER A 265 -6.42 2.24 -4.09
C SER A 265 -5.82 3.47 -4.78
N ILE A 266 -5.83 3.52 -6.12
CA ILE A 266 -5.16 4.58 -6.89
C ILE A 266 -5.84 5.95 -6.74
N PRO A 267 -7.15 6.10 -7.00
CA PRO A 267 -7.82 7.41 -6.91
C PRO A 267 -8.07 7.92 -5.48
N VAL A 268 -7.92 7.10 -4.44
CA VAL A 268 -8.29 7.49 -3.06
C VAL A 268 -7.39 8.59 -2.50
N LEU A 269 -6.06 8.41 -2.52
CA LEU A 269 -5.14 9.45 -2.03
C LEU A 269 -5.31 10.77 -2.80
N PRO A 270 -5.34 10.79 -4.14
CA PRO A 270 -5.67 11.99 -4.92
C PRO A 270 -7.03 12.62 -4.56
N GLU A 271 -8.08 11.83 -4.34
CA GLU A 271 -9.39 12.37 -3.95
C GLU A 271 -9.36 13.00 -2.56
N MET A 272 -8.60 12.42 -1.61
CA MET A 272 -8.41 12.96 -0.28
C MET A 272 -7.62 14.27 -0.30
N LEU A 273 -6.56 14.35 -1.11
CA LEU A 273 -5.77 15.56 -1.31
C LEU A 273 -6.62 16.66 -1.95
N GLN A 274 -7.31 16.36 -3.06
CA GLN A 274 -8.20 17.31 -3.73
C GLN A 274 -9.35 17.80 -2.86
N ALA A 275 -9.82 17.00 -1.91
CA ALA A 275 -10.84 17.43 -0.95
C ALA A 275 -10.40 18.61 -0.08
N VAL A 276 -9.09 18.77 0.09
CA VAL A 276 -8.46 19.78 0.94
C VAL A 276 -7.87 20.91 0.09
N GLU A 277 -7.22 20.57 -1.02
CA GLU A 277 -6.69 21.54 -2.00
C GLU A 277 -7.80 22.43 -2.60
N ASP A 278 -8.99 21.87 -2.87
CA ASP A 278 -10.14 22.62 -3.40
C ASP A 278 -10.77 23.60 -2.37
N ASP A 279 -10.34 23.54 -1.11
CA ASP A 279 -10.89 24.36 -0.02
C ASP A 279 -10.04 25.61 0.20
N ASN A 280 -10.48 26.74 -0.35
CA ASN A 280 -9.76 28.02 -0.29
C ASN A 280 -9.41 28.46 1.14
N ASP A 281 -10.26 28.18 2.13
CA ASP A 281 -10.01 28.58 3.52
C ASP A 281 -8.84 27.80 4.12
N ILE A 282 -8.69 26.53 3.74
CA ILE A 282 -7.59 25.68 4.20
C ILE A 282 -6.32 25.98 3.38
N ALA A 283 -6.46 26.10 2.06
CA ALA A 283 -5.34 26.37 1.16
C ALA A 283 -4.62 27.69 1.49
N GLN A 284 -5.34 28.70 1.99
CA GLN A 284 -4.75 29.98 2.41
C GLN A 284 -4.12 29.92 3.81
N LYS A 285 -4.73 29.18 4.75
CA LYS A 285 -4.33 29.19 6.16
C LYS A 285 -3.19 28.24 6.51
N TYR A 286 -2.97 27.20 5.71
CA TYR A 286 -2.07 26.10 6.06
C TYR A 286 -1.05 25.81 4.96
N SER A 287 0.09 25.23 5.33
CA SER A 287 1.10 24.79 4.36
C SER A 287 0.63 23.52 3.62
N MET A 288 0.70 23.53 2.29
CA MET A 288 0.37 22.37 1.46
C MET A 288 1.28 21.18 1.73
N GLU A 289 2.56 21.41 2.01
CA GLU A 289 3.51 20.35 2.37
C GLU A 289 3.07 19.63 3.67
N THR A 290 2.55 20.38 4.65
CA THR A 290 2.04 19.79 5.90
C THR A 290 0.76 19.00 5.66
N ILE A 291 -0.12 19.48 4.76
CA ILE A 291 -1.33 18.76 4.33
C ILE A 291 -0.96 17.42 3.70
N GLU A 292 -0.08 17.45 2.71
CA GLU A 292 0.36 16.28 1.96
C GLU A 292 0.99 15.23 2.87
N ASN A 293 1.92 15.65 3.73
CA ASN A 293 2.56 14.75 4.70
C ASN A 293 1.56 14.12 5.67
N LEU A 294 0.60 14.90 6.19
CA LEU A 294 -0.41 14.39 7.12
C LEU A 294 -1.37 13.41 6.44
N ILE A 295 -1.82 13.73 5.22
CA ILE A 295 -2.76 12.89 4.47
C ILE A 295 -2.10 11.59 4.02
N SER A 296 -0.87 11.67 3.51
CA SER A 296 -0.07 10.50 3.11
C SER A 296 0.29 9.61 4.31
N GLY A 297 0.34 10.15 5.53
CA GLY A 297 0.48 9.36 6.76
C GLY A 297 -0.77 8.58 7.18
N LEU A 298 -1.94 8.92 6.63
CA LEU A 298 -3.21 8.24 6.92
C LEU A 298 -3.57 7.17 5.88
N PHE A 299 -2.87 7.16 4.75
CA PHE A 299 -3.04 6.20 3.66
C PHE A 299 -2.18 4.95 3.88
#